data_AF-A0A3S2BL48-F1
#
_entry.id   AF-A0A3S2BL48-F1
#
_cell.length_a   1.000
_cell.length_b   1.000
_cell.length_c   1.000
_cell.angle_alpha   90.00
_cell.angle_beta   90.00
_cell.angle_gamma   90.00
#
_symmetry.space_group_name_H-M   'P 1'
#
loop_
_entity.id
_entity.type
_entity.pdbx_description
1 polymer ?
#
loop_
_entity_poly.entity_id
_entity_poly.type
_entity_poly.pdbx_seq_one_letter_code
_entity_poly.pdbx_strand_id
1 'polypeptide(L)'
;MLPMHQMPDFATPLTGGDAAQGTGTQPAATLAVLNVAYPLAPVGPDAVGGAEQVLSMLDRALVHAGHRSIVIACRGSSTSGTLVEIPAENGMLDEAAKRRAQEAHRKAIATARARWPIDVVHLHGIDFDAYLPDDGPT
;
A
#
# COMPACT_ATOMS: atom_id res chain seq x y z
N MET A 1 -54.00 9.86 46.16
CA MET A 1 -53.45 11.23 46.12
C MET A 1 -52.50 11.31 44.92
N LEU A 2 -53.00 11.80 43.78
CA LEU A 2 -52.28 12.13 42.52
C LEU A 2 -51.55 13.51 42.69
N PRO A 3 -50.60 13.97 41.83
CA PRO A 3 -50.59 13.85 40.34
C PRO A 3 -49.22 13.42 39.73
N MET A 4 -49.08 12.78 38.56
CA MET A 4 -49.44 13.14 37.16
C MET A 4 -49.06 14.56 36.73
N HIS A 5 -47.82 14.76 36.26
CA HIS A 5 -47.44 15.85 35.35
C HIS A 5 -46.59 15.21 34.23
N GLN A 6 -47.21 14.94 33.07
CA GLN A 6 -47.18 15.75 31.85
C GLN A 6 -45.79 15.84 31.20
N MET A 7 -45.62 15.05 30.14
CA MET A 7 -44.54 15.15 29.14
C MET A 7 -44.72 16.41 28.28
N PRO A 8 -43.64 17.02 27.76
CA PRO A 8 -43.69 17.73 26.50
C PRO A 8 -43.45 16.77 25.33
N ASP A 9 -44.38 16.84 24.40
CA ASP A 9 -44.47 16.14 23.12
C ASP A 9 -43.39 16.67 22.16
N PHE A 10 -42.50 15.81 21.68
CA PHE A 10 -41.56 16.14 20.59
C PHE A 10 -42.01 15.47 19.28
N ALA A 11 -43.26 15.69 18.92
CA ALA A 11 -43.80 15.41 17.60
C ALA A 11 -44.00 16.72 16.82
N THR A 12 -42.92 17.26 16.27
CA THR A 12 -43.01 18.18 15.12
C THR A 12 -41.99 17.76 14.07
N PRO A 13 -42.42 17.44 12.83
CA PRO A 13 -41.52 17.05 11.76
C PRO A 13 -40.74 18.27 11.28
N LEU A 14 -39.41 18.15 11.16
CA LEU A 14 -38.61 19.09 10.38
C LEU A 14 -38.90 18.84 8.90
N THR A 15 -39.91 19.53 8.36
CA THR A 15 -40.08 19.72 6.92
C THR A 15 -39.14 20.82 6.45
N GLY A 16 -38.20 20.42 5.60
CA GLY A 16 -37.31 21.25 4.79
C GLY A 16 -36.24 20.31 4.23
N GLY A 17 -36.25 19.89 2.97
CA GLY A 17 -36.57 20.67 1.76
C GLY A 17 -35.23 20.94 1.07
N ASP A 18 -35.00 20.16 -0.01
CA ASP A 18 -33.90 20.24 -1.00
C ASP A 18 -32.47 20.06 -0.47
N ALA A 19 -31.60 19.23 -1.07
CA ALA A 19 -31.61 18.60 -2.37
C ALA A 19 -30.84 17.28 -2.27
N ALA A 20 -31.17 16.36 -3.17
CA ALA A 20 -30.33 15.24 -3.49
C ALA A 20 -28.91 15.72 -3.86
N GLN A 21 -28.00 15.75 -2.90
CA GLN A 21 -26.58 15.58 -3.21
C GLN A 21 -26.45 14.11 -3.55
N GLY A 22 -26.60 13.81 -4.84
CA GLY A 22 -26.24 12.52 -5.36
C GLY A 22 -24.85 12.19 -4.84
N THR A 23 -24.74 11.11 -4.08
CA THR A 23 -23.49 10.40 -3.88
C THR A 23 -23.09 9.81 -5.22
N GLY A 24 -22.74 10.70 -6.16
CA GLY A 24 -21.91 10.31 -7.28
C GLY A 24 -20.60 9.90 -6.65
N THR A 25 -20.44 8.60 -6.40
CA THR A 25 -19.11 8.03 -6.24
C THR A 25 -18.37 8.47 -7.49
N GLN A 26 -17.52 9.50 -7.37
CA GLN A 26 -16.57 9.76 -8.43
C GLN A 26 -15.86 8.44 -8.66
N PRO A 27 -15.73 7.97 -9.92
CA PRO A 27 -14.97 6.77 -10.17
C PRO A 27 -13.62 6.96 -9.49
N ALA A 28 -13.29 6.05 -8.56
CA ALA A 28 -12.09 6.18 -7.76
C ALA A 28 -10.92 6.32 -8.73
N ALA A 29 -10.18 7.42 -8.63
CA ALA A 29 -9.08 7.68 -9.52
C ALA A 29 -8.10 6.50 -9.49
N THR A 30 -7.67 6.03 -10.66
CA THR A 30 -6.66 4.96 -10.76
C THR A 30 -5.34 5.45 -10.18
N LEU A 31 -4.97 4.95 -9.01
CA LEU A 31 -3.66 5.21 -8.40
C LEU A 31 -2.56 4.32 -8.99
N ALA A 32 -1.34 4.85 -9.05
CA ALA A 32 -0.10 4.12 -9.21
C ALA A 32 0.60 3.97 -7.85
N VAL A 33 0.65 2.75 -7.34
CA VAL A 33 1.21 2.41 -6.03
C VAL A 33 2.53 1.66 -6.22
N LEU A 34 3.60 2.18 -5.63
CA LEU A 34 4.89 1.51 -5.52
C LEU A 34 4.97 0.78 -4.17
N ASN A 35 4.81 -0.54 -4.19
CA ASN A 35 5.04 -1.40 -3.03
C ASN A 35 6.52 -1.81 -3.00
N VAL A 36 7.20 -1.59 -1.88
CA VAL A 36 8.61 -1.91 -1.68
C VAL A 36 8.71 -3.02 -0.65
N ALA A 37 9.12 -4.21 -1.10
CA ALA A 37 9.26 -5.39 -0.24
C ALA A 37 10.46 -5.28 0.71
N TYR A 38 10.54 -6.21 1.66
CA TYR A 38 11.75 -6.43 2.44
C TYR A 38 12.89 -6.95 1.52
N PRO A 39 14.12 -6.41 1.58
CA PRO A 39 15.13 -6.69 0.54
C PRO A 39 15.62 -8.14 0.43
N LEU A 40 15.48 -8.95 1.49
CA LEU A 40 16.09 -10.29 1.56
C LEU A 40 15.08 -11.44 1.45
N ALA A 41 13.78 -11.17 1.37
CA ALA A 41 12.76 -12.21 1.28
C ALA A 41 11.89 -12.02 0.02
N PRO A 42 11.64 -13.09 -0.75
CA PRO A 42 10.74 -13.00 -1.88
C PRO A 42 9.29 -12.81 -1.41
N VAL A 43 8.50 -12.13 -2.23
CA VAL A 43 7.05 -11.99 -2.06
C VAL A 43 6.31 -12.88 -3.04
N GLY A 44 5.11 -13.32 -2.69
CA GLY A 44 4.27 -14.13 -3.55
C GLY A 44 3.26 -14.96 -2.76
N PRO A 45 2.44 -15.77 -3.46
CA PRO A 45 1.42 -16.60 -2.83
C PRO A 45 1.96 -17.56 -1.77
N ASP A 46 3.21 -18.00 -1.94
CA ASP A 46 3.88 -18.95 -1.06
C ASP A 46 4.81 -18.26 -0.04
N ALA A 47 4.72 -16.93 0.09
CA ALA A 47 5.51 -16.20 1.08
C ALA A 47 5.14 -16.64 2.51
N VAL A 48 6.16 -16.87 3.34
CA VAL A 48 5.98 -17.33 4.72
C VAL A 48 5.98 -16.20 5.74
N GLY A 49 6.55 -15.04 5.38
CA GLY A 49 6.63 -13.87 6.25
C GLY A 49 5.36 -13.03 6.20
N GLY A 50 4.99 -12.41 7.32
CA GLY A 50 3.73 -11.69 7.44
C GLY A 50 3.66 -10.44 6.56
N ALA A 51 4.75 -9.67 6.48
CA ALA A 51 4.78 -8.47 5.63
C ALA A 51 4.73 -8.84 4.14
N GLU A 52 5.39 -9.93 3.77
CA GLU A 52 5.44 -10.46 2.41
C GLU A 52 4.07 -11.00 1.96
N GLN A 53 3.34 -11.67 2.86
CA GLN A 53 1.96 -12.09 2.63
C GLN A 53 1.03 -10.88 2.45
N VAL A 54 1.13 -9.87 3.32
CA VAL A 54 0.33 -8.65 3.22
C VAL A 54 0.61 -7.92 1.90
N LEU A 55 1.88 -7.77 1.51
CA LEU A 55 2.24 -7.16 0.22
C LEU A 55 1.61 -7.94 -0.94
N SER A 56 1.72 -9.27 -0.93
CA SER A 56 1.16 -10.13 -1.99
C SER A 56 -0.36 -10.00 -2.11
N MET A 57 -1.06 -9.92 -0.97
CA MET A 57 -2.51 -9.69 -0.93
C MET A 57 -2.89 -8.29 -1.44
N LEU A 58 -2.12 -7.27 -1.03
CA LEU A 58 -2.34 -5.88 -1.40
C LEU A 58 -2.12 -5.67 -2.91
N ASP A 59 -1.01 -6.17 -3.46
CA ASP A 59 -0.70 -6.12 -4.88
C ASP A 59 -1.83 -6.72 -5.73
N ARG A 60 -2.30 -7.92 -5.36
CA ARG A 60 -3.44 -8.56 -6.02
C ARG A 60 -4.71 -7.71 -5.93
N ALA A 61 -5.02 -7.15 -4.76
CA ALA A 61 -6.22 -6.35 -4.55
C ALA A 61 -6.18 -5.04 -5.36
N LEU A 62 -5.03 -4.38 -5.41
CA LEU A 62 -4.83 -3.16 -6.21
C LEU A 62 -5.05 -3.43 -7.69
N VAL A 63 -4.43 -4.47 -8.23
CA VAL A 63 -4.60 -4.85 -9.65
C VAL A 63 -6.06 -5.21 -9.93
N HIS A 64 -6.71 -5.99 -9.06
CA HIS A 64 -8.12 -6.36 -9.23
C HIS A 64 -9.06 -5.16 -9.20
N ALA A 65 -8.75 -4.14 -8.40
CA ALA A 65 -9.51 -2.89 -8.33
C ALA A 65 -9.20 -1.92 -9.51
N GLY A 66 -8.30 -2.28 -10.43
CA GLY A 66 -7.92 -1.45 -11.58
C GLY A 66 -6.88 -0.38 -11.26
N HIS A 67 -6.19 -0.48 -10.13
CA HIS A 67 -5.03 0.34 -9.80
C HIS A 67 -3.75 -0.23 -10.44
N ARG A 68 -2.74 0.62 -10.63
CA ARG A 68 -1.42 0.19 -11.09
C ARG A 68 -0.57 -0.15 -9.87
N SER A 69 -0.36 -1.44 -9.62
CA SER A 69 0.61 -1.91 -8.63
C SER A 69 1.97 -2.15 -9.28
N ILE A 70 3.01 -1.53 -8.72
CA ILE A 70 4.41 -1.74 -9.07
C ILE A 70 5.10 -2.26 -7.81
N VAL A 71 5.81 -3.37 -7.90
CA VAL A 71 6.41 -4.04 -6.76
C VAL A 71 7.91 -4.12 -6.96
N ILE A 72 8.69 -3.55 -6.04
CA ILE A 72 10.13 -3.82 -5.95
C ILE A 72 10.32 -4.99 -5.01
N ALA A 73 10.91 -6.07 -5.52
CA ALA A 73 11.20 -7.26 -4.72
C ALA A 73 12.38 -8.04 -5.31
N CYS A 74 12.97 -8.92 -4.50
CA CYS A 74 14.09 -9.74 -4.96
C CYS A 74 13.66 -10.85 -5.93
N ARG A 75 14.62 -11.30 -6.74
CA ARG A 75 14.44 -12.45 -7.64
C ARG A 75 13.82 -13.63 -6.90
N GLY A 76 12.88 -14.30 -7.56
CA GLY A 76 12.08 -15.37 -6.98
C GLY A 76 10.74 -14.89 -6.43
N SER A 77 10.49 -13.58 -6.43
CA SER A 77 9.17 -13.03 -6.14
C SER A 77 8.18 -13.24 -7.28
N SER A 78 6.89 -13.32 -6.95
CA SER A 78 5.77 -13.42 -7.89
C SER A 78 4.71 -12.38 -7.56
N THR A 79 4.37 -11.54 -8.54
CA THR A 79 3.44 -10.40 -8.36
C THR A 79 2.30 -10.45 -9.40
N SER A 80 1.13 -9.95 -9.03
CA SER A 80 0.03 -9.65 -9.95
C SER A 80 0.30 -8.36 -10.73
N GLY A 81 0.94 -7.38 -10.09
CA GLY A 81 1.35 -6.12 -10.71
C GLY A 81 2.67 -6.22 -11.48
N THR A 82 3.27 -5.06 -11.74
CA THR A 82 4.57 -4.98 -12.41
C THR A 82 5.70 -5.23 -11.42
N LEU A 83 6.47 -6.30 -11.60
CA LEU A 83 7.67 -6.57 -10.82
C LEU A 83 8.87 -5.75 -11.34
N VAL A 84 9.50 -5.00 -10.44
CA VAL A 84 10.85 -4.44 -10.58
C VAL A 84 11.79 -5.34 -9.79
N GLU A 85 12.37 -6.33 -10.46
CA GLU A 85 13.24 -7.32 -9.83
C GLU A 85 14.58 -6.69 -9.41
N ILE A 86 15.00 -6.94 -8.16
CA ILE A 86 16.38 -6.77 -7.72
C ILE A 86 17.08 -8.13 -7.59
N PRO A 87 18.42 -8.19 -7.60
CA PRO A 87 19.14 -9.42 -7.29
C PRO A 87 18.76 -10.00 -5.93
N ALA A 88 18.57 -11.31 -5.85
CA ALA A 88 18.43 -12.01 -4.57
C ALA A 88 19.82 -12.26 -3.96
N GLU A 89 19.96 -11.99 -2.67
CA GLU A 89 21.11 -12.43 -1.90
C GLU A 89 20.98 -13.93 -1.61
N ASN A 90 22.05 -14.68 -1.88
CA ASN A 90 22.08 -16.13 -1.68
C ASN A 90 23.14 -16.48 -0.63
N GLY A 91 22.93 -17.59 0.08
CA GLY A 91 23.86 -18.06 1.12
C GLY A 91 23.59 -17.40 2.47
N MET A 92 24.65 -17.04 3.20
CA MET A 92 24.52 -16.44 4.52
C MET A 92 24.00 -15.01 4.41
N LEU A 93 22.84 -14.75 5.02
CA LEU A 93 22.23 -13.42 5.09
C LEU A 93 22.86 -12.59 6.20
N ASP A 94 24.09 -12.16 5.97
CA ASP A 94 24.84 -11.29 6.87
C ASP A 94 24.57 -9.79 6.61
N GLU A 95 25.18 -8.91 7.40
CA GLU A 95 25.06 -7.46 7.25
C GLU A 95 25.60 -6.95 5.90
N ALA A 96 26.53 -7.67 5.28
CA ALA A 96 27.03 -7.30 3.96
C ALA A 96 26.00 -7.62 2.88
N ALA A 97 25.33 -8.76 2.95
CA ALA A 97 24.20 -9.13 2.11
C ALA A 97 23.05 -8.14 2.27
N LYS A 98 22.68 -7.83 3.52
CA LYS A 98 21.66 -6.83 3.83
C LYS A 98 21.96 -5.49 3.17
N ARG A 99 23.17 -4.95 3.34
CA ARG A 99 23.59 -3.69 2.72
C ARG A 99 23.53 -3.70 1.19
N ARG A 100 23.92 -4.81 0.54
CA ARG A 100 23.85 -4.93 -0.93
C ARG A 100 22.41 -4.93 -1.41
N ALA A 101 21.52 -5.68 -0.75
CA ALA A 101 20.11 -5.73 -1.09
C ALA A 101 19.41 -4.38 -0.87
N GLN A 102 19.75 -3.68 0.22
CA GLN A 102 19.29 -2.31 0.51
C GLN A 102 19.74 -1.32 -0.57
N GLU A 103 21.00 -1.39 -1.00
CA GLU A 103 21.50 -0.54 -2.09
C GLU A 103 20.81 -0.81 -3.44
N ALA A 104 20.51 -2.08 -3.72
CA ALA A 104 19.72 -2.45 -4.90
C ALA A 104 18.29 -1.92 -4.81
N HIS A 105 17.66 -1.97 -3.64
CA HIS A 105 16.34 -1.36 -3.39
C HIS A 105 16.35 0.15 -3.61
N ARG A 106 17.32 0.88 -3.04
CA ARG A 106 17.46 2.33 -3.22
C ARG A 106 17.47 2.72 -4.71
N LYS A 107 18.28 2.01 -5.50
CA LYS A 107 18.37 2.22 -6.96
C LYS A 107 17.07 1.88 -7.68
N ALA A 108 16.42 0.80 -7.30
CA ALA A 108 15.14 0.39 -7.87
C ALA A 108 14.04 1.41 -7.57
N ILE A 109 13.98 1.97 -6.35
CA ILE A 109 13.01 3.00 -5.97
C ILE A 109 13.20 4.25 -6.82
N ALA A 110 14.43 4.75 -6.92
CA ALA A 110 14.74 5.92 -7.75
C ALA A 110 14.38 5.69 -9.23
N THR A 111 14.70 4.50 -9.76
CA THR A 111 14.37 4.13 -11.14
C THR A 111 12.87 4.04 -11.37
N ALA A 112 12.12 3.47 -10.43
CA ALA A 112 10.67 3.36 -10.52
C ALA A 112 9.99 4.74 -10.48
N ARG A 113 10.42 5.61 -9.54
CA ARG A 113 9.93 6.99 -9.42
C ARG A 113 10.22 7.82 -10.67
N ALA A 114 11.38 7.62 -11.31
CA ALA A 114 11.71 8.30 -12.56
C ALA A 114 10.90 7.77 -13.77
N ARG A 115 10.48 6.49 -13.73
CA ARG A 115 9.81 5.82 -14.85
C ARG A 115 8.29 5.97 -14.83
N TRP A 116 7.68 6.05 -13.65
CA TRP A 116 6.23 6.09 -13.49
C TRP A 116 5.80 7.26 -12.60
N PRO A 117 4.63 7.87 -12.86
CA PRO A 117 4.05 8.85 -11.97
C PRO A 117 3.48 8.11 -10.74
N ILE A 118 4.29 7.94 -9.69
CA ILE A 118 3.89 7.23 -8.47
C ILE A 118 3.06 8.17 -7.58
N ASP A 119 1.86 7.73 -7.19
CA ASP A 119 0.97 8.47 -6.28
C ASP A 119 1.20 8.09 -4.81
N VAL A 120 1.55 6.81 -4.57
CA VAL A 120 1.76 6.26 -3.22
C VAL A 120 2.98 5.36 -3.21
N VAL A 121 3.85 5.53 -2.22
CA VAL A 121 4.94 4.60 -1.90
C VAL A 121 4.63 3.91 -0.58
N HIS A 122 4.63 2.58 -0.57
CA HIS A 122 4.34 1.76 0.61
C HIS A 122 5.50 0.80 0.89
N LEU A 123 6.13 0.92 2.05
CA LEU A 123 7.36 0.20 2.39
C LEU A 123 7.09 -0.91 3.42
N HIS A 124 7.59 -2.12 3.16
CA HIS A 124 7.29 -3.33 3.93
C HIS A 124 8.47 -3.89 4.76
N GLY A 125 9.54 -3.13 4.99
CA GLY A 125 10.62 -3.52 5.90
C GLY A 125 10.65 -2.65 7.14
N ILE A 126 11.03 -3.20 8.30
CA ILE A 126 11.23 -2.41 9.53
C ILE A 126 12.44 -1.47 9.44
N ASP A 127 13.34 -1.74 8.50
CA ASP A 127 14.58 -1.04 8.21
C ASP A 127 14.48 -0.20 6.93
N PHE A 128 13.26 0.20 6.56
CA PHE A 128 12.99 0.88 5.29
C PHE A 128 13.78 2.19 5.10
N ASP A 129 14.06 2.88 6.20
CA ASP A 129 14.84 4.10 6.25
C ASP A 129 16.26 3.89 5.72
N ALA A 130 16.82 2.69 5.86
CA ALA A 130 18.17 2.34 5.41
C ALA A 130 18.30 2.22 3.88
N TYR A 131 17.20 2.23 3.12
CA TYR A 131 17.20 2.11 1.66
C TYR A 131 16.28 3.09 0.95
N LEU A 132 15.91 4.19 1.61
CA LEU A 132 15.32 5.33 0.93
C LEU A 132 16.37 6.00 0.01
N PRO A 133 15.93 6.57 -1.13
CA PRO A 133 16.71 7.54 -1.89
C PRO A 133 17.08 8.78 -1.07
N ASP A 134 18.14 9.49 -1.48
CA ASP A 134 18.64 10.67 -0.78
C ASP A 134 17.63 11.84 -0.74
N ASP A 135 16.73 11.90 -1.72
CA ASP A 135 15.64 12.88 -1.78
C ASP A 135 14.41 12.48 -0.96
N GLY A 136 14.47 11.36 -0.23
CA GLY A 136 13.44 10.89 0.68
C GLY A 136 12.47 9.89 0.07
N PRO A 137 11.35 9.59 0.79
CA PRO A 137 10.40 8.56 0.39
C PRO A 137 9.44 8.98 -0.73
N THR A 138 9.34 10.28 -1.04
CA THR A 138 8.36 10.86 -1.99
C THR A 138 9.06 11.68 -3.06
#